data_AF-A0A956JMB9-F1
#
_entry.id   AF-A0A956JMB9-F1
#
_cell.length_a   1.000
_cell.length_b   1.000
_cell.length_c   1.000
_cell.angle_alpha   90.00
_cell.angle_beta   90.00
_cell.angle_gamma   90.00
#
_symmetry.space_group_name_H-M   'P 1'
#
loop_
_entity.id
_entity.type
_entity.pdbx_description
1 polymer ?
#
loop_
_entity_poly.entity_id
_entity_poly.type
_entity_poly.pdbx_seq_one_letter_code
_entity_poly.pdbx_strand_id
1 'polypeptide(L)'
;MSAAREEDPHTGPAPLLADFGEFGGRYVAETLMPAVEELAREWPKTWADPEFQAKYRGILRDYVGRPTALTAAPRLAAAVGAGEVYLKREDLCHTGAHKINNCIGQVLLAKRLGKTRIIAETGA
;
A
#
# COMPACT_ATOMS: atom_id res chain seq x y z
N MET A 1 -6.14 9.28 -28.50
CA MET A 1 -4.67 9.15 -28.45
C MET A 1 -4.28 8.78 -27.03
N SER A 2 -4.04 7.50 -26.78
CA SER A 2 -3.62 7.01 -25.46
C SER A 2 -2.15 7.36 -25.29
N ALA A 3 -1.85 8.38 -24.49
CA ALA A 3 -0.48 8.59 -24.03
C ALA A 3 -0.04 7.31 -23.31
N ALA A 4 1.01 6.68 -23.80
CA ALA A 4 1.67 5.61 -23.08
C ALA A 4 2.05 6.17 -21.71
N ARG A 5 1.57 5.53 -20.64
CA ARG A 5 2.04 5.84 -19.29
C ARG A 5 3.52 5.46 -19.26
N GLU A 6 4.37 6.46 -19.17
CA GLU A 6 5.78 6.27 -18.80
C GLU A 6 5.78 5.49 -17.48
N GLU A 7 6.38 4.30 -17.46
CA GLU A 7 6.47 3.52 -16.22
C GLU A 7 7.38 4.27 -15.26
N ASP A 8 6.80 4.77 -14.18
CA ASP A 8 7.53 5.46 -13.12
C ASP A 8 8.56 4.49 -12.53
N PRO A 9 9.87 4.83 -12.50
CA PRO A 9 10.91 3.96 -11.95
C PRO A 9 10.69 3.60 -10.47
N HIS A 10 9.75 4.25 -9.78
CA HIS A 10 9.33 3.96 -8.41
C HIS A 10 8.03 3.14 -8.31
N THR A 11 7.44 2.70 -9.43
CA THR A 11 6.20 1.89 -9.43
C THR A 11 6.41 0.37 -9.35
N GLY A 12 7.66 -0.09 -9.34
CA GLY A 12 8.02 -1.46 -8.99
C GLY A 12 8.13 -1.66 -7.47
N PRO A 13 7.94 -2.88 -6.95
CA PRO A 13 8.23 -3.13 -5.55
C PRO A 13 9.73 -2.95 -5.37
N ALA A 14 10.14 -1.90 -4.65
CA ALA A 14 11.52 -1.81 -4.18
C ALA A 14 11.86 -3.12 -3.44
N PRO A 15 13.11 -3.61 -3.51
CA PRO A 15 13.52 -4.71 -2.66
C PRO A 15 13.11 -4.37 -1.22
N LEU A 16 12.43 -5.27 -0.52
CA LEU A 16 11.97 -5.05 0.87
C LEU A 16 13.08 -4.67 1.84
N LEU A 17 14.33 -4.87 1.41
CA LEU A 17 15.57 -4.70 2.14
C LEU A 17 16.44 -3.60 1.52
N ALA A 18 15.86 -2.73 0.70
CA ALA A 18 16.58 -1.66 0.04
C ALA A 18 16.94 -0.54 1.01
N ASP A 19 18.16 -0.04 0.86
CA ASP A 19 18.59 1.21 1.48
C ASP A 19 18.17 2.38 0.59
N PHE A 20 17.65 3.42 1.22
CA PHE A 20 17.29 4.70 0.63
C PHE A 20 18.34 5.74 1.04
N GLY A 21 19.50 5.70 0.37
CA GLY A 21 20.66 6.49 0.75
C GLY A 21 21.24 6.00 2.08
N GLU A 22 21.30 6.87 3.09
CA GLU A 22 21.74 6.50 4.44
C GLU A 22 20.61 5.90 5.32
N PHE A 23 19.35 5.92 4.85
CA PHE A 23 18.19 5.45 5.60
C PHE A 23 17.73 4.07 5.10
N GLY A 24 17.11 3.26 5.97
CA GLY A 24 16.60 1.94 5.62
C GLY A 24 17.33 0.83 6.35
N GLY A 25 17.66 -0.27 5.65
CA GLY A 25 18.38 -1.40 6.20
C GLY A 25 17.55 -2.31 7.11
N ARG A 26 18.27 -3.20 7.82
CA ARG A 26 17.70 -4.20 8.74
C ARG A 26 18.46 -4.17 10.06
N TYR A 27 17.83 -3.63 11.09
CA TYR A 27 18.37 -3.58 12.45
C TYR A 27 17.50 -4.42 13.38
N VAL A 28 17.47 -5.72 13.13
CA VAL A 28 16.60 -6.70 13.82
C VAL A 28 17.44 -7.83 14.41
N ALA A 29 16.87 -8.54 15.38
CA ALA A 29 17.53 -9.70 15.96
C ALA A 29 17.70 -10.83 14.92
N GLU A 30 18.81 -11.55 15.00
CA GLU A 30 19.14 -12.69 14.11
C GLU A 30 18.00 -13.72 14.04
N THR A 31 17.31 -13.94 15.15
CA THR A 31 16.18 -14.87 15.25
C THR A 31 14.99 -14.50 14.35
N LEU A 32 14.88 -13.24 13.91
CA LEU A 32 13.84 -12.76 12.99
C LEU A 32 14.26 -12.81 11.52
N MET A 33 15.56 -12.92 11.25
CA MET A 33 16.10 -12.86 9.89
C MET A 33 15.49 -13.87 8.92
N PRO A 34 15.27 -15.15 9.29
CA PRO A 34 14.63 -16.11 8.38
C PRO A 34 13.25 -15.67 7.89
N ALA A 35 12.44 -15.05 8.76
CA ALA A 35 11.11 -14.57 8.40
C ALA A 35 11.18 -13.31 7.52
N VAL A 36 12.11 -12.40 7.82
CA VAL A 36 12.35 -11.17 7.04
C VAL A 36 12.81 -11.53 5.63
N GLU A 37 13.72 -12.49 5.48
CA GLU A 37 14.23 -12.94 4.18
C GLU A 37 13.19 -13.71 3.36
N GLU A 38 12.35 -14.53 4.00
CA GLU A 38 11.20 -15.16 3.33
C GLU A 38 10.28 -14.10 2.73
N LEU A 39 9.90 -13.09 3.50
CA LEU A 39 9.05 -12.00 3.05
C LEU A 39 9.71 -11.22 1.89
N ALA A 40 10.99 -10.87 2.04
CA ALA A 40 11.73 -10.12 1.04
C ALA A 40 11.86 -10.87 -0.30
N ARG A 41 12.01 -12.20 -0.25
CA ARG A 41 12.14 -13.03 -1.45
C ARG A 41 10.81 -13.25 -2.16
N GLU A 42 9.71 -13.41 -1.41
CA GLU A 42 8.42 -13.79 -1.99
C GLU A 42 7.55 -12.60 -2.41
N TRP A 43 7.74 -11.43 -1.80
CA TRP A 43 6.96 -10.25 -2.13
C TRP A 43 7.10 -9.78 -3.58
N PRO A 44 8.30 -9.62 -4.17
CA PRO A 44 8.42 -9.15 -5.55
C PRO A 44 7.74 -10.12 -6.54
N LYS A 45 7.88 -11.43 -6.31
CA LYS A 45 7.22 -12.47 -7.11
C LYS A 45 5.69 -12.37 -7.00
N THR A 46 5.19 -12.16 -5.79
CA THR A 46 3.74 -12.02 -5.53
C THR A 46 3.18 -10.75 -6.15
N TRP A 47 3.91 -9.64 -6.07
CA TRP A 47 3.47 -8.37 -6.63
C TRP A 47 3.44 -8.40 -8.16
N ALA A 48 4.40 -9.08 -8.80
CA ALA A 48 4.45 -9.26 -10.25
C ALA A 48 3.37 -10.21 -10.79
N ASP A 49 2.72 -11.01 -9.93
CA ASP A 49 1.71 -11.98 -10.33
C ASP A 49 0.38 -11.29 -10.76
N PRO A 50 -0.06 -11.44 -12.02
CA PRO A 50 -1.31 -10.84 -12.51
C PRO A 50 -2.56 -11.32 -11.76
N GLU A 51 -2.59 -12.56 -11.28
CA GLU A 51 -3.74 -13.10 -10.53
C GLU A 51 -3.83 -12.45 -9.14
N PHE A 52 -2.69 -12.28 -8.48
CA PHE A 52 -2.62 -11.54 -7.22
C PHE A 52 -3.12 -10.11 -7.41
N GLN A 53 -2.61 -9.44 -8.46
CA GLN A 53 -2.98 -8.07 -8.80
C GLN A 53 -4.48 -7.93 -9.13
N ALA A 54 -5.04 -8.87 -9.90
CA ALA A 54 -6.47 -8.88 -10.22
C ALA A 54 -7.32 -9.05 -8.96
N LYS A 55 -6.94 -9.97 -8.06
CA LYS A 55 -7.64 -10.21 -6.80
C LYS A 55 -7.54 -9.01 -5.85
N TYR A 56 -6.35 -8.45 -5.67
CA TYR A 56 -6.11 -7.27 -4.85
C TYR A 56 -6.97 -6.10 -5.33
N ARG A 57 -6.91 -5.78 -6.64
CA ARG A 57 -7.72 -4.70 -7.23
C ARG A 57 -9.22 -4.96 -7.16
N GLY A 58 -9.65 -6.21 -7.30
CA GLY A 58 -11.05 -6.61 -7.12
C GLY A 58 -11.55 -6.26 -5.71
N ILE A 59 -10.81 -6.65 -4.68
CA ILE A 59 -11.16 -6.34 -3.29
C ILE A 59 -11.12 -4.83 -3.02
N LEU A 60 -10.10 -4.13 -3.55
CA LEU A 60 -10.04 -2.67 -3.42
C LEU A 60 -11.30 -1.99 -3.97
N ARG A 61 -11.77 -2.41 -5.14
CA ARG A 61 -12.97 -1.85 -5.77
C ARG A 61 -14.24 -2.26 -5.01
N ASP A 62 -14.45 -3.56 -4.84
CA ASP A 62 -15.76 -4.11 -4.42
C ASP A 62 -15.98 -4.06 -2.92
N TYR A 63 -14.91 -4.06 -2.12
CA TYR A 63 -14.99 -4.09 -0.65
C TYR A 63 -14.45 -2.81 0.00
N VAL A 64 -13.29 -2.32 -0.45
CA VAL A 64 -12.68 -1.11 0.15
C VAL A 64 -13.39 0.17 -0.29
N GLY A 65 -14.00 0.19 -1.48
CA GLY A 65 -14.66 1.38 -2.03
C GLY A 65 -13.72 2.27 -2.85
N ARG A 66 -12.76 1.67 -3.56
CA ARG A 66 -11.78 2.40 -4.37
C ARG A 66 -12.29 2.62 -5.80
N PRO A 67 -11.93 3.74 -6.46
CA PRO A 67 -11.13 4.87 -5.95
C PRO A 67 -11.94 5.80 -5.05
N THR A 68 -11.29 6.46 -4.09
CA THR A 68 -11.91 7.53 -3.30
C THR A 68 -11.90 8.85 -4.06
N ALA A 69 -12.93 9.65 -3.81
CA ALA A 69 -13.10 10.96 -4.39
C ALA A 69 -11.95 11.92 -4.04
N LEU A 70 -11.72 12.89 -4.93
CA LEU A 70 -10.94 14.10 -4.66
C LEU A 70 -11.94 15.25 -4.56
N THR A 71 -12.14 15.82 -3.38
CA THR A 71 -13.21 16.81 -3.13
C THR A 71 -12.62 18.19 -2.94
N ALA A 72 -13.08 19.18 -3.72
CA ALA A 72 -12.71 20.58 -3.51
C ALA A 72 -13.21 21.08 -2.16
N ALA A 73 -12.36 21.82 -1.42
CA ALA A 73 -12.64 22.37 -0.11
C ALA A 73 -12.52 23.90 -0.11
N PRO A 74 -13.44 24.63 -0.77
CA PRO A 74 -13.34 26.08 -0.98
C PRO A 74 -13.32 26.87 0.34
N ARG A 75 -14.06 26.41 1.37
CA ARG A 75 -14.04 27.04 2.70
C ARG A 75 -12.67 26.94 3.36
N LEU A 76 -12.00 25.80 3.21
CA LEU A 76 -10.65 25.62 3.73
C LEU A 76 -9.65 26.45 2.94
N ALA A 77 -9.76 26.46 1.61
CA ALA A 77 -8.93 27.30 0.74
C ALA A 77 -8.99 28.77 1.14
N ALA A 78 -10.20 29.31 1.34
CA ALA A 78 -10.39 30.67 1.83
C ALA A 78 -9.78 30.90 3.22
N ALA A 79 -9.95 29.95 4.14
CA ALA A 79 -9.45 30.06 5.52
C ALA A 79 -7.92 30.05 5.61
N VAL A 80 -7.23 29.34 4.72
CA VAL A 80 -5.75 29.25 4.71
C VAL A 80 -5.09 30.17 3.68
N GLY A 81 -5.87 30.97 2.94
CA GLY A 81 -5.36 31.86 1.91
C GLY A 81 -4.76 31.15 0.70
N ALA A 82 -5.18 29.91 0.42
CA ALA A 82 -4.74 29.15 -0.75
C ALA A 82 -5.69 29.36 -1.93
N GLY A 83 -5.17 29.26 -3.17
CA GLY A 83 -5.99 29.35 -4.38
C GLY A 83 -7.02 28.22 -4.49
N GLU A 84 -6.57 26.97 -4.32
CA GLU A 84 -7.44 25.79 -4.28
C GLU A 84 -6.93 24.80 -3.23
N VAL A 85 -7.86 24.09 -2.60
CA VAL A 85 -7.57 22.96 -1.70
C VAL A 85 -8.46 21.80 -2.09
N TYR A 86 -7.86 20.63 -2.28
CA TYR A 86 -8.56 19.38 -2.56
C TYR A 86 -8.24 18.34 -1.48
N LEU A 87 -9.26 17.62 -1.04
CA LEU A 87 -9.15 16.55 -0.05
C LEU A 87 -9.17 15.20 -0.75
N LYS A 88 -8.10 14.42 -0.61
CA LYS A 88 -8.10 13.01 -1.01
C LYS A 88 -8.84 12.18 0.03
N ARG A 89 -10.04 11.72 -0.31
CA ARG A 89 -11.03 11.20 0.65
C ARG A 89 -10.78 9.76 1.12
N GLU A 90 -9.59 9.45 1.62
CA GLU A 90 -9.27 8.13 2.19
C GLU A 90 -10.09 7.78 3.44
N ASP A 91 -10.73 8.78 4.06
CA ASP A 91 -11.73 8.61 5.11
C ASP A 91 -12.97 7.83 4.64
N LEU A 92 -13.23 7.80 3.32
CA LEU A 92 -14.34 7.06 2.73
C LEU A 92 -14.03 5.59 2.44
N CYS A 93 -12.80 5.14 2.65
CA CYS A 93 -12.49 3.73 2.57
C CYS A 93 -13.32 2.95 3.59
N HIS A 94 -13.65 1.70 3.28
CA HIS A 94 -14.11 0.77 4.31
C HIS A 94 -13.10 0.76 5.49
N THR A 95 -13.60 0.67 6.73
CA THR A 95 -12.90 0.94 8.00
C THR A 95 -12.49 2.40 8.27
N GLY A 96 -12.78 3.35 7.36
CA GLY A 96 -12.59 4.78 7.57
C GLY A 96 -11.16 5.31 7.44
N ALA A 97 -10.23 4.53 6.89
CA ALA A 97 -8.82 4.93 6.80
C ALA A 97 -8.08 4.27 5.63
N HIS A 98 -7.01 4.90 5.18
CA HIS A 98 -6.12 4.36 4.13
C HIS A 98 -5.40 3.06 4.53
N LYS A 99 -5.31 2.75 5.84
CA LYS A 99 -4.61 1.57 6.37
C LYS A 99 -5.13 0.26 5.77
N ILE A 100 -6.42 0.18 5.44
CA ILE A 100 -7.04 -1.01 4.84
C ILE A 100 -6.39 -1.41 3.51
N ASN A 101 -5.89 -0.45 2.72
CA ASN A 101 -5.23 -0.74 1.45
C ASN A 101 -4.03 -1.67 1.66
N ASN A 102 -3.18 -1.34 2.64
CA ASN A 102 -2.04 -2.15 3.02
C ASN A 102 -2.46 -3.48 3.67
N CYS A 103 -3.43 -3.46 4.59
CA CYS A 103 -3.89 -4.67 5.28
C CYS A 103 -4.39 -5.74 4.30
N ILE A 104 -5.17 -5.36 3.28
CA ILE A 104 -5.63 -6.31 2.26
C ILE A 104 -4.44 -6.93 1.51
N GLY A 105 -3.47 -6.12 1.08
CA GLY A 105 -2.27 -6.61 0.39
C GLY A 105 -1.49 -7.62 1.22
N GLN A 106 -1.21 -7.28 2.49
CA GLN A 106 -0.46 -8.14 3.40
C GLN A 106 -1.21 -9.43 3.76
N VAL A 107 -2.53 -9.38 3.98
CA VAL A 107 -3.34 -10.58 4.28
C VAL A 107 -3.40 -11.52 3.08
N LEU A 108 -3.51 -10.98 1.85
CA LEU A 108 -3.46 -11.79 0.64
C LEU A 108 -2.09 -12.47 0.47
N LEU A 109 -1.00 -11.75 0.75
CA LEU A 109 0.36 -12.30 0.73
C LEU A 109 0.52 -13.40 1.78
N ALA A 110 0.12 -13.15 3.03
CA ALA A 110 0.21 -14.13 4.10
C ALA A 110 -0.57 -15.42 3.77
N LYS A 111 -1.77 -15.28 3.16
CA LYS A 111 -2.56 -16.41 2.66
C LYS A 111 -1.82 -17.19 1.57
N ARG A 112 -1.15 -16.51 0.64
CA ARG A 112 -0.33 -17.15 -0.42
C ARG A 112 0.85 -17.92 0.17
N LEU A 113 1.47 -17.37 1.22
CA LEU A 113 2.57 -18.01 1.96
C LEU A 113 2.11 -19.13 2.91
N GLY A 114 0.83 -19.52 2.87
CA GLY A 114 0.28 -20.57 3.72
C GLY A 114 0.24 -20.23 5.21
N LYS A 115 0.39 -18.95 5.58
CA LYS A 115 0.31 -18.52 6.97
C LYS A 115 -1.13 -18.58 7.44
N THR A 116 -1.35 -19.21 8.59
CA THR A 116 -2.69 -19.45 9.17
C THR A 116 -3.05 -18.46 10.28
N ARG A 117 -2.10 -17.63 10.70
CA ARG A 117 -2.28 -16.66 11.78
C ARG A 117 -1.64 -15.33 11.41
N ILE A 118 -2.39 -14.25 11.61
CA ILE A 118 -1.93 -12.87 11.45
C ILE A 118 -1.82 -12.25 12.83
N ILE A 119 -0.71 -11.56 13.07
CA ILE A 119 -0.54 -10.66 14.21
C ILE A 119 -0.22 -9.27 13.66
N ALA A 120 -0.66 -8.26 14.38
CA ALA A 120 -0.33 -6.87 14.11
C ALA A 120 -0.34 -6.12 15.44
N GLU A 121 0.54 -5.14 15.57
CA GLU A 121 0.36 -4.08 16.56
C GLU A 121 -0.70 -3.08 16.08
N THR A 122 -1.19 -2.25 16.99
CA THR A 122 -2.11 -1.17 16.67
C THR A 122 -1.56 0.15 17.20
N GLY A 123 -1.41 1.12 16.30
CA GLY A 123 -1.19 2.53 16.62
C GLY A 123 -2.37 3.32 16.06
N ALA A 124 -3.26 3.76 16.95
CA ALA A 124 -4.28 4.76 16.63
C ALA A 124 -3.63 6.14 16.66
#